data_AF-A0A1H6BNL6-F1
#
_entry.id   AF-A0A1H6BNL6-F1
#
_cell.length_a   1.000
_cell.length_b   1.000
_cell.length_c   1.000
_cell.angle_alpha   90.00
_cell.angle_beta   90.00
_cell.angle_gamma   90.00
#
_symmetry.space_group_name_H-M   'P 1'
#
loop_
_entity.id
_entity.type
_entity.pdbx_description
1 polymer ?
#
loop_
_entity_poly.entity_id
_entity_poly.type
_entity_poly.pdbx_seq_one_letter_code
_entity_poly.pdbx_strand_id
1 'polypeptide(L)'
;MTMIDLEFLNTVIRLEISPDAEPAFQPIRRFFRHLLVPVSDRSATFTIKVDAYDPEADVDRRIWDTEQSVIRRSNAAEFNFDAHVVEEGDRRLYVNRATLVDVPKDARSDGLFRLRITAGSAIQVIDFLRDLIIRTEEDLGTVVLHASGLVRGDEAVIIAGAKGAGKTTTMLSALRRPGWSYFTGDKLFCRRVGEKIEVYPWRDYPYVGVGTIRADARLERLVREQVDPGIDERAATDKVLIDPDLFEGWLGVEFSAQPRRLAAILLPEVRPGEPLTTWPLRSEAERWAHLNKIVDRQVDTTFFTWQSHLVPDYCAFYRSLADLREVLPSVAMIRLRGTLDVDPDRVLRGGGLRIAVIGLAGSGKSTTASLLEEAATAAGLSHARVKLAKPLYDLQDSVYTAAGREVGAGAQDQILMENLADNLRRINPRAFIDDFTVRLSTADADVIVNDDLRDPQVDAVALRALGFRVLRVRCDEDLRQKRLAERGDPTRADRSTSRLDEIEADLELHNSGDLDGHRAAVREVLEGWL
;
A
#
# COMPACT_ATOMS: atom_id res chain seq x y z
N MET A 1 -16.38 -42.00 9.14
CA MET A 1 -15.52 -41.26 8.21
C MET A 1 -16.27 -40.02 7.79
N THR A 2 -15.73 -38.86 8.13
CA THR A 2 -16.29 -37.55 7.75
C THR A 2 -15.73 -37.19 6.37
N MET A 3 -16.59 -36.81 5.43
CA MET A 3 -16.16 -36.31 4.12
C MET A 3 -16.50 -34.83 4.01
N ILE A 4 -15.52 -34.03 3.62
CA ILE A 4 -15.68 -32.59 3.40
C ILE A 4 -14.74 -32.15 2.29
N ASP A 5 -15.16 -31.20 1.48
CA ASP A 5 -14.33 -30.68 0.39
C ASP A 5 -13.82 -29.28 0.76
N LEU A 6 -12.55 -29.02 0.44
CA LEU A 6 -11.96 -27.70 0.47
C LEU A 6 -11.96 -27.16 -0.96
N GLU A 7 -12.72 -26.09 -1.19
CA GLU A 7 -12.84 -25.46 -2.50
C GLU A 7 -12.16 -24.10 -2.56
N PHE A 8 -11.26 -23.93 -3.52
CA PHE A 8 -10.68 -22.63 -3.84
C PHE A 8 -10.38 -22.52 -5.32
N LEU A 9 -10.97 -21.52 -5.99
CA LEU A 9 -10.83 -21.30 -7.42
C LEU A 9 -11.09 -22.60 -8.22
N ASN A 10 -10.11 -23.13 -8.93
CA ASN A 10 -10.26 -24.35 -9.73
C ASN A 10 -9.93 -25.62 -8.96
N THR A 11 -9.38 -25.49 -7.74
CA THR A 11 -8.90 -26.59 -6.93
C THR A 11 -9.98 -27.07 -5.97
N VAL A 12 -10.21 -28.38 -5.97
CA VAL A 12 -11.09 -29.07 -5.01
C VAL A 12 -10.29 -30.18 -4.35
N ILE A 13 -10.13 -30.11 -3.03
CA ILE A 13 -9.47 -31.16 -2.26
C ILE A 13 -10.52 -31.88 -1.42
N ARG A 14 -10.70 -33.17 -1.69
CA ARG A 14 -11.57 -34.03 -0.88
C ARG A 14 -10.82 -34.54 0.34
N LEU A 15 -11.37 -34.29 1.52
CA LEU A 15 -10.80 -34.73 2.79
C LEU A 15 -11.66 -35.87 3.35
N GLU A 16 -11.09 -37.07 3.42
CA GLU A 16 -11.68 -38.26 4.02
C GLU A 16 -11.08 -38.46 5.42
N ILE A 17 -11.79 -37.98 6.44
CA ILE A 17 -11.28 -37.92 7.81
C ILE A 17 -11.80 -39.10 8.63
N SER A 18 -10.90 -39.88 9.19
CA SER A 18 -11.23 -40.98 10.08
C SER A 18 -11.78 -40.46 11.42
N PRO A 19 -12.70 -41.18 12.09
CA PRO A 19 -13.28 -40.71 13.36
C PRO A 19 -12.25 -40.43 14.47
N ASP A 20 -11.16 -41.20 14.49
CA ASP A 20 -10.04 -41.10 15.42
C ASP A 20 -9.08 -39.94 15.10
N ALA A 21 -9.03 -39.46 13.86
CA ALA A 21 -8.27 -38.26 13.48
C ALA A 21 -9.01 -36.95 13.78
N GLU A 22 -10.33 -36.98 13.95
CA GLU A 22 -11.18 -35.78 14.06
C GLU A 22 -10.73 -34.78 15.14
N PRO A 23 -10.31 -35.19 16.36
CA PRO A 23 -9.82 -34.25 17.37
C PRO A 23 -8.54 -33.51 16.95
N ALA A 24 -7.59 -34.21 16.34
CA ALA A 24 -6.35 -33.63 15.82
C ALA A 24 -6.60 -32.75 14.58
N PHE A 25 -7.67 -33.03 13.83
CA PHE A 25 -8.04 -32.28 12.63
C PHE A 25 -8.77 -30.95 12.93
N GLN A 26 -9.33 -30.77 14.14
CA GLN A 26 -10.11 -29.56 14.47
C GLN A 26 -9.40 -28.23 14.21
N PRO A 27 -8.11 -28.03 14.56
CA PRO A 27 -7.41 -26.79 14.26
C PRO A 27 -7.27 -26.52 12.76
N ILE A 28 -7.06 -27.57 11.95
CA ILE A 28 -6.97 -27.47 10.48
C ILE A 28 -8.35 -27.10 9.91
N ARG A 29 -9.41 -27.74 10.39
CA ARG A 29 -10.80 -27.43 10.03
C ARG A 29 -11.14 -25.96 10.35
N ARG A 30 -10.76 -25.50 11.54
CA ARG A 30 -10.95 -24.10 11.98
C ARG A 30 -10.22 -23.12 11.08
N PHE A 31 -9.00 -23.46 10.64
CA PHE A 31 -8.22 -22.59 9.76
C PHE A 31 -8.86 -22.41 8.39
N PHE A 32 -9.32 -23.50 7.77
CA PHE A 32 -9.91 -23.52 6.42
C PHE A 32 -11.43 -23.34 6.38
N ARG A 33 -12.09 -23.03 7.50
CA ARG A 33 -13.57 -22.93 7.59
C ARG A 33 -14.23 -22.09 6.48
N HIS A 34 -13.52 -21.11 5.93
CA HIS A 34 -13.97 -20.21 4.87
C HIS A 34 -13.95 -20.83 3.46
N LEU A 35 -13.31 -21.99 3.29
CA LEU A 35 -13.20 -22.77 2.04
C LEU A 35 -13.86 -24.15 2.15
N LEU A 36 -14.24 -24.56 3.36
CA LEU A 36 -14.83 -25.86 3.61
C LEU A 36 -16.31 -25.86 3.22
N VAL A 37 -16.68 -26.80 2.38
CA VAL A 37 -18.05 -27.02 1.93
C VAL A 37 -18.43 -28.49 2.12
N PRO A 38 -19.72 -28.82 2.27
CA PRO A 38 -20.19 -30.19 2.06
C PRO A 38 -19.67 -30.71 0.72
N VAL A 39 -19.55 -32.03 0.59
CA VAL A 39 -19.02 -32.71 -0.61
C VAL A 39 -19.54 -32.04 -1.89
N SER A 40 -18.60 -31.55 -2.70
CA SER A 40 -18.86 -30.79 -3.91
C SER A 40 -19.40 -31.67 -5.02
N ASP A 41 -20.23 -31.07 -5.88
CA ASP A 41 -20.61 -31.67 -7.17
C ASP A 41 -19.43 -31.64 -8.17
N ARG A 42 -18.39 -30.83 -7.91
CA ARG A 42 -17.18 -30.78 -8.73
C ARG A 42 -16.32 -32.02 -8.47
N SER A 43 -15.65 -32.49 -9.51
CA SER A 43 -14.64 -33.55 -9.35
C SER A 43 -13.50 -33.06 -8.46
N ALA A 44 -13.14 -33.86 -7.46
CA ALA A 44 -11.99 -33.59 -6.63
C ALA A 44 -10.72 -33.58 -7.49
N THR A 45 -9.94 -32.50 -7.39
CA THR A 45 -8.59 -32.42 -7.95
C THR A 45 -7.67 -33.42 -7.24
N PHE A 46 -7.78 -33.49 -5.91
CA PHE A 46 -7.06 -34.44 -5.07
C PHE A 46 -7.97 -35.04 -4.00
N THR A 47 -7.66 -36.25 -3.58
CA THR A 47 -8.27 -36.88 -2.40
C THR A 47 -7.20 -37.10 -1.34
N ILE A 48 -7.48 -36.71 -0.10
CA ILE A 48 -6.59 -36.86 1.03
C ILE A 48 -7.30 -37.67 2.10
N LYS A 49 -6.73 -38.83 2.41
CA LYS A 49 -7.16 -39.65 3.54
C LYS A 49 -6.44 -39.19 4.80
N VAL A 50 -7.17 -38.93 5.86
CA VAL A 50 -6.63 -38.41 7.12
C VAL A 50 -6.95 -39.38 8.24
N ASP A 51 -5.90 -40.00 8.79
CA ASP A 51 -5.98 -40.99 9.86
C ASP A 51 -5.25 -40.50 11.12
N ALA A 52 -5.55 -41.10 12.27
CA ALA A 52 -4.78 -40.85 13.49
C ALA A 52 -3.36 -41.42 13.34
N TYR A 53 -2.41 -40.84 14.07
CA TYR A 53 -1.01 -41.23 14.01
C TYR A 53 -0.48 -41.70 15.35
N ASP A 54 0.03 -42.93 15.35
CA ASP A 54 0.91 -43.44 16.39
C ASP A 54 2.30 -43.69 15.78
N PRO A 55 3.29 -42.80 16.00
CA PRO A 55 4.62 -42.94 15.39
C PRO A 55 5.36 -44.22 15.83
N GLU A 56 4.98 -44.85 16.94
CA GLU A 56 5.60 -46.11 17.39
C GLU A 56 5.00 -47.35 16.73
N ALA A 57 3.72 -47.26 16.32
CA ALA A 57 3.01 -48.36 15.67
C ALA A 57 3.03 -48.25 14.14
N ASP A 58 3.00 -47.04 13.61
CA ASP A 58 2.76 -46.76 12.19
C ASP A 58 4.05 -46.64 11.37
N VAL A 59 5.21 -46.52 12.02
CA VAL A 59 6.50 -46.29 11.36
C VAL A 59 7.48 -47.39 11.74
N ASP A 60 8.18 -47.95 10.76
CA ASP A 60 9.27 -48.89 11.02
C ASP A 60 10.34 -48.21 11.87
N ARG A 61 10.71 -48.85 13.00
CA ARG A 61 11.68 -48.32 13.95
C ARG A 61 13.01 -47.91 13.31
N ARG A 62 13.42 -48.60 12.24
CA ARG A 62 14.66 -48.31 11.51
C ARG A 62 14.66 -46.92 10.87
N ILE A 63 13.49 -46.35 10.57
CA ILE A 63 13.37 -45.00 10.02
C ILE A 63 13.86 -43.97 11.03
N TRP A 64 13.60 -44.17 12.32
CA TRP A 64 14.04 -43.25 13.38
C TRP A 64 15.56 -43.18 13.54
N ASP A 65 16.28 -44.19 13.05
CA ASP A 65 17.74 -44.24 13.04
C ASP A 65 18.36 -43.56 11.80
N THR A 66 17.54 -43.11 10.85
CA THR A 66 18.00 -42.40 9.64
C THR A 66 18.18 -40.90 9.90
N GLU A 67 18.98 -40.24 9.06
CA GLU A 67 19.17 -38.79 9.14
C GLU A 67 17.88 -38.04 8.77
N GLN A 68 17.53 -37.02 9.55
CA GLN A 68 16.43 -36.12 9.22
C GLN A 68 16.85 -35.13 8.15
N SER A 69 15.98 -34.94 7.17
CA SER A 69 16.11 -33.90 6.16
C SER A 69 15.35 -32.65 6.56
N VAL A 70 15.91 -31.50 6.20
CA VAL A 70 15.23 -30.22 6.30
C VAL A 70 14.27 -30.08 5.12
N ILE A 71 12.97 -30.18 5.39
CA ILE A 71 11.93 -30.11 4.35
C ILE A 71 11.51 -28.67 4.08
N ARG A 72 11.35 -27.90 5.15
CA ARG A 72 11.00 -26.48 5.12
C ARG A 72 11.71 -25.72 6.23
N ARG A 73 12.29 -24.57 5.88
CA ARG A 73 12.74 -23.55 6.86
C ARG A 73 11.99 -22.24 6.64
N SER A 74 11.54 -21.65 7.74
CA SER A 74 10.79 -20.40 7.78
C SER A 74 11.40 -19.46 8.81
N ASN A 75 11.12 -18.16 8.67
CA ASN A 75 11.46 -17.17 9.69
C ASN A 75 10.60 -17.35 10.96
N ALA A 76 9.40 -17.92 10.83
CA ALA A 76 8.57 -18.37 11.94
C ALA A 76 8.87 -19.85 12.22
N ALA A 77 9.43 -20.16 13.38
CA ALA A 77 9.96 -21.48 13.72
C ALA A 77 8.88 -22.58 13.71
N GLU A 78 7.64 -22.20 13.97
CA GLU A 78 6.45 -23.07 13.95
C GLU A 78 6.19 -23.69 12.58
N PHE A 79 6.64 -23.02 11.50
CA PHE A 79 6.56 -23.50 10.11
C PHE A 79 7.81 -24.28 9.67
N ASN A 80 8.77 -24.50 10.55
CA ASN A 80 9.87 -25.39 10.23
C ASN A 80 9.35 -26.83 10.17
N PHE A 81 9.83 -27.59 9.19
CA PHE A 81 9.48 -28.98 9.03
C PHE A 81 10.75 -29.78 8.74
N ASP A 82 11.14 -30.57 9.74
CA ASP A 82 12.20 -31.57 9.64
C ASP A 82 11.53 -32.95 9.67
N ALA A 83 11.94 -33.82 8.75
CA ALA A 83 11.35 -35.14 8.59
C ALA A 83 12.36 -36.14 8.02
N HIS A 84 12.17 -37.41 8.36
CA HIS A 84 12.77 -38.53 7.64
C HIS A 84 12.05 -38.67 6.29
N VAL A 85 12.82 -38.83 5.22
CA VAL A 85 12.28 -39.00 3.86
C VAL A 85 12.45 -40.45 3.45
N VAL A 86 11.34 -41.12 3.15
CA VAL A 86 11.32 -42.53 2.74
C VAL A 86 10.72 -42.65 1.34
N GLU A 87 11.39 -43.41 0.49
CA GLU A 87 10.96 -43.68 -0.88
C GLU A 87 10.34 -45.09 -0.93
N GLU A 88 9.06 -45.19 -1.28
CA GLU A 88 8.32 -46.45 -1.36
C GLU A 88 7.64 -46.57 -2.72
N GLY A 89 8.29 -47.23 -3.68
CA GLY A 89 7.76 -47.38 -5.03
C GLY A 89 7.57 -46.03 -5.74
N ASP A 90 6.33 -45.71 -6.09
CA ASP A 90 5.90 -44.44 -6.70
C ASP A 90 5.50 -43.37 -5.68
N ARG A 91 5.71 -43.64 -4.39
CA ARG A 91 5.36 -42.74 -3.30
C ARG A 91 6.57 -42.27 -2.52
N ARG A 92 6.41 -41.13 -1.86
CA ARG A 92 7.39 -40.54 -0.95
C ARG A 92 6.70 -40.17 0.35
N LEU A 93 7.30 -40.60 1.45
CA LEU A 93 6.80 -40.34 2.80
C LEU A 93 7.71 -39.31 3.48
N TYR A 94 7.09 -38.29 4.07
CA TYR A 94 7.74 -37.35 5.00
C TYR A 94 7.26 -37.69 6.40
N VAL A 95 8.16 -38.19 7.24
CA VAL A 95 7.82 -38.77 8.53
C VAL A 95 8.54 -38.03 9.65
N ASN A 96 7.81 -37.51 10.62
CA ASN A 96 8.37 -37.11 11.90
C ASN A 96 7.49 -37.62 13.05
N ARG A 97 7.80 -37.24 14.29
CA ARG A 97 7.07 -37.72 15.47
C ARG A 97 5.64 -37.20 15.57
N ALA A 98 5.31 -36.11 14.88
CA ALA A 98 3.99 -35.51 14.92
C ALA A 98 3.15 -35.85 13.69
N THR A 99 3.76 -35.97 12.51
CA THR A 99 3.07 -36.00 11.22
C THR A 99 3.73 -36.99 10.27
N LEU A 100 2.91 -37.77 9.56
CA LEU A 100 3.30 -38.54 8.39
C LEU A 100 2.53 -38.02 7.18
N VAL A 101 3.27 -37.59 6.16
CA VAL A 101 2.71 -37.14 4.87
C VAL A 101 3.15 -38.11 3.79
N ASP A 102 2.22 -38.86 3.22
CA ASP A 102 2.41 -39.79 2.12
C ASP A 102 1.93 -39.13 0.81
N VAL A 103 2.90 -38.75 -0.03
CA VAL A 103 2.66 -38.09 -1.32
C VAL A 103 3.00 -39.00 -2.50
N PRO A 104 2.27 -38.92 -3.61
CA PRO A 104 2.69 -39.52 -4.88
C PRO A 104 3.92 -38.79 -5.43
N LYS A 105 4.73 -39.48 -6.25
CA LYS A 105 5.83 -38.82 -6.98
C LYS A 105 5.34 -37.86 -8.06
N ASP A 106 4.16 -38.10 -8.61
CA ASP A 106 3.50 -37.24 -9.59
C ASP A 106 2.00 -37.19 -9.32
N ALA A 107 1.54 -36.04 -8.83
CA ALA A 107 0.16 -35.79 -8.48
C ALA A 107 -0.78 -35.69 -9.70
N ARG A 108 -0.24 -35.59 -10.93
CA ARG A 108 -1.05 -35.60 -12.16
C ARG A 108 -1.53 -37.00 -12.52
N SER A 109 -0.73 -38.02 -12.21
CA SER A 109 -1.05 -39.41 -12.48
C SER A 109 -1.73 -40.09 -11.29
N ASP A 110 -1.43 -39.66 -10.06
CA ASP A 110 -2.10 -40.11 -8.85
C ASP A 110 -2.53 -38.92 -7.97
N GLY A 111 -3.84 -38.67 -7.87
CA GLY A 111 -4.38 -37.60 -7.04
C GLY A 111 -4.59 -37.97 -5.56
N LEU A 112 -4.13 -39.14 -5.11
CA LEU A 112 -4.33 -39.63 -3.75
C LEU A 112 -3.16 -39.32 -2.83
N PHE A 113 -3.46 -38.67 -1.70
CA PHE A 113 -2.53 -38.43 -0.60
C PHE A 113 -3.04 -39.11 0.67
N ARG A 114 -2.12 -39.40 1.60
CA ARG A 114 -2.48 -39.86 2.94
C ARG A 114 -1.75 -39.04 3.99
N LEU A 115 -2.48 -38.65 5.02
CA LEU A 115 -1.96 -37.95 6.19
C LEU A 115 -2.23 -38.81 7.40
N ARG A 116 -1.21 -39.01 8.25
CA ARG A 116 -1.43 -39.41 9.63
C ARG A 116 -1.03 -38.28 10.54
N ILE A 117 -1.94 -37.90 11.43
CA ILE A 117 -1.80 -36.69 12.24
C ILE A 117 -1.91 -36.93 13.74
N THR A 118 -1.17 -36.13 14.50
CA THR A 118 -1.35 -35.93 15.95
C THR A 118 -1.88 -34.52 16.21
N ALA A 119 -2.14 -34.18 17.49
CA ALA A 119 -2.45 -32.81 17.88
C ALA A 119 -1.33 -31.80 17.52
N GLY A 120 -0.09 -32.26 17.34
CA GLY A 120 1.05 -31.42 16.93
C GLY A 120 1.17 -31.16 15.43
N SER A 121 0.29 -31.74 14.59
CA SER A 121 0.41 -31.68 13.12
C SER A 121 -0.20 -30.44 12.48
N ALA A 122 -0.95 -29.63 13.24
CA ALA A 122 -1.85 -28.63 12.66
C ALA A 122 -1.16 -27.68 11.68
N ILE A 123 -0.02 -27.09 12.07
CA ILE A 123 0.71 -26.13 11.23
C ILE A 123 1.24 -26.81 9.97
N GLN A 124 1.86 -27.99 10.08
CA GLN A 124 2.40 -28.72 8.94
C GLN A 124 1.29 -29.11 7.95
N VAL A 125 0.14 -29.58 8.44
CA VAL A 125 -0.98 -29.97 7.55
C VAL A 125 -1.61 -28.74 6.89
N ILE A 126 -1.80 -27.64 7.63
CA ILE A 126 -2.29 -26.39 7.05
C ILE A 126 -1.36 -25.93 5.94
N ASP A 127 -0.07 -25.96 6.20
CA ASP A 127 0.94 -25.52 5.26
C ASP A 127 1.02 -26.41 4.02
N PHE A 128 0.93 -27.73 4.19
CA PHE A 128 0.84 -28.71 3.12
C PHE A 128 -0.37 -28.44 2.21
N LEU A 129 -1.57 -28.30 2.80
CA LEU A 129 -2.80 -28.02 2.05
C LEU A 129 -2.72 -26.69 1.31
N ARG A 130 -2.13 -25.65 1.94
CA ARG A 130 -1.94 -24.35 1.29
C ARG A 130 -1.00 -24.45 0.09
N ASP A 131 0.12 -25.13 0.23
CA ASP A 131 1.09 -25.32 -0.85
C ASP A 131 0.49 -26.12 -2.01
N LEU A 132 -0.28 -27.17 -1.72
CA LEU A 132 -0.97 -27.96 -2.74
C LEU A 132 -1.94 -27.11 -3.57
N ILE A 133 -2.71 -26.22 -2.92
CA ILE A 133 -3.63 -25.30 -3.61
C ILE A 133 -2.85 -24.26 -4.42
N ILE A 134 -1.85 -23.61 -3.82
CA ILE A 134 -1.05 -22.57 -4.49
C ILE A 134 -0.44 -23.12 -5.78
N ARG A 135 0.20 -24.30 -5.73
CA ARG A 135 0.86 -24.90 -6.89
C ARG A 135 -0.11 -25.33 -7.97
N THR A 136 -1.25 -25.86 -7.57
CA THR A 136 -2.30 -26.27 -8.52
C THR A 136 -2.87 -25.05 -9.23
N GLU A 137 -3.12 -23.97 -8.49
CA GLU A 137 -3.58 -22.73 -9.08
C GLU A 137 -2.52 -22.06 -9.97
N GLU A 138 -1.24 -22.06 -9.58
CA GLU A 138 -0.14 -21.60 -10.44
C GLU A 138 -0.06 -22.40 -11.75
N ASP A 139 -0.16 -23.74 -11.67
CA ASP A 139 -0.16 -24.64 -12.84
C ASP A 139 -1.35 -24.36 -13.78
N LEU A 140 -2.51 -24.04 -13.21
CA LEU A 140 -3.72 -23.65 -13.95
C LEU A 140 -3.70 -22.19 -14.41
N GLY A 141 -2.58 -21.47 -14.20
CA GLY A 141 -2.34 -20.13 -14.69
C GLY A 141 -2.88 -19.01 -13.81
N THR A 142 -3.26 -19.28 -12.56
CA THR A 142 -3.60 -18.23 -11.61
C THR A 142 -2.32 -17.54 -11.11
N VAL A 143 -2.30 -16.21 -11.13
CA VAL A 143 -1.13 -15.43 -10.68
C VAL A 143 -1.24 -15.17 -9.19
N VAL A 144 -0.19 -15.42 -8.42
CA VAL A 144 -0.16 -15.17 -6.98
C VAL A 144 0.67 -13.93 -6.68
N LEU A 145 0.16 -13.02 -5.85
CA LEU A 145 0.90 -11.83 -5.39
C LEU A 145 1.20 -11.95 -3.89
N HIS A 146 2.43 -11.59 -3.51
CA HIS A 146 2.84 -11.40 -2.12
C HIS A 146 2.53 -9.95 -1.70
N ALA A 147 1.33 -9.76 -1.15
CA ALA A 147 0.82 -8.47 -0.71
C ALA A 147 -0.17 -8.64 0.44
N SER A 148 -0.20 -7.65 1.34
CA SER A 148 -1.31 -7.48 2.28
C SER A 148 -2.42 -6.66 1.61
N GLY A 149 -3.65 -6.69 2.10
CA GLY A 149 -4.75 -5.98 1.47
C GLY A 149 -5.84 -5.54 2.43
N LEU A 150 -6.56 -4.50 1.99
CA LEU A 150 -7.77 -3.95 2.61
C LEU A 150 -8.87 -3.86 1.55
N VAL A 151 -10.12 -3.87 2.00
CA VAL A 151 -11.30 -3.79 1.13
C VAL A 151 -12.28 -2.73 1.59
N ARG A 152 -13.02 -2.20 0.62
CA ARG A 152 -14.20 -1.36 0.82
C ARG A 152 -15.21 -1.67 -0.28
N GLY A 153 -16.39 -2.17 0.10
CA GLY A 153 -17.40 -2.59 -0.87
C GLY A 153 -16.87 -3.71 -1.79
N ASP A 154 -16.93 -3.49 -3.10
CA ASP A 154 -16.44 -4.41 -4.14
C ASP A 154 -14.95 -4.22 -4.49
N GLU A 155 -14.28 -3.23 -3.88
CA GLU A 155 -12.90 -2.86 -4.21
C GLU A 155 -11.90 -3.40 -3.17
N ALA A 156 -10.77 -3.89 -3.67
CA ALA A 156 -9.58 -4.22 -2.92
C ALA A 156 -8.44 -3.25 -3.24
N VAL A 157 -7.72 -2.86 -2.19
CA VAL A 157 -6.46 -2.12 -2.28
C VAL A 157 -5.40 -2.99 -1.65
N ILE A 158 -4.35 -3.30 -2.42
CA ILE A 158 -3.26 -4.15 -1.97
C ILE A 158 -2.05 -3.28 -1.64
N ILE A 159 -1.25 -3.75 -0.71
CA ILE A 159 -0.04 -3.08 -0.25
C ILE A 159 1.10 -4.05 -0.47
N ALA A 160 2.04 -3.64 -1.32
CA ALA A 160 3.11 -4.50 -1.78
C ALA A 160 4.46 -3.77 -1.73
N GLY A 161 5.55 -4.53 -1.67
CA GLY A 161 6.88 -3.96 -1.55
C GLY A 161 7.86 -4.93 -0.91
N ALA A 162 9.14 -4.56 -0.92
CA ALA A 162 10.22 -5.38 -0.37
C ALA A 162 10.00 -5.75 1.11
N LYS A 163 10.75 -6.74 1.59
CA LYS A 163 10.79 -7.05 3.02
C LYS A 163 11.22 -5.80 3.79
N GLY A 164 10.47 -5.43 4.83
CA GLY A 164 10.73 -4.22 5.62
C GLY A 164 10.15 -2.92 5.05
N ALA A 165 9.52 -2.93 3.87
CA ALA A 165 8.93 -1.72 3.27
C ALA A 165 7.75 -1.11 4.06
N GLY A 166 7.21 -1.83 5.04
CA GLY A 166 6.11 -1.37 5.89
C GLY A 166 4.71 -1.83 5.46
N LYS A 167 4.59 -2.96 4.76
CA LYS A 167 3.29 -3.51 4.30
C LYS A 167 2.25 -3.62 5.42
N THR A 168 2.58 -4.38 6.47
CA THR A 168 1.71 -4.58 7.64
C THR A 168 1.43 -3.26 8.37
N THR A 169 2.43 -2.38 8.51
CA THR A 169 2.27 -1.06 9.14
C THR A 169 1.29 -0.18 8.36
N THR A 170 1.42 -0.15 7.02
CA THR A 170 0.51 0.57 6.11
C THR A 170 -0.91 0.03 6.24
N MET A 171 -1.07 -1.30 6.24
CA MET A 171 -2.37 -1.97 6.34
C MET A 171 -3.06 -1.63 7.65
N LEU A 172 -2.36 -1.78 8.79
CA LEU A 172 -2.93 -1.48 10.10
C LEU A 172 -3.25 0.00 10.25
N SER A 173 -2.42 0.90 9.71
CA SER A 173 -2.69 2.35 9.69
C SER A 173 -3.97 2.65 8.90
N ALA A 174 -4.11 2.08 7.71
CA ALA A 174 -5.30 2.22 6.87
C ALA A 174 -6.58 1.66 7.52
N LEU A 175 -6.49 0.52 8.22
CA LEU A 175 -7.63 -0.11 8.90
C LEU A 175 -8.17 0.69 10.09
N ARG A 176 -7.47 1.74 10.53
CA ARG A 176 -8.02 2.70 11.51
C ARG A 176 -9.07 3.62 10.90
N ARG A 177 -9.16 3.69 9.57
CA ARG A 177 -10.11 4.55 8.86
C ARG A 177 -11.46 3.84 8.69
N PRO A 178 -12.59 4.52 8.98
CA PRO A 178 -13.92 3.95 8.77
C PRO A 178 -14.13 3.50 7.31
N GLY A 179 -14.92 2.45 7.12
CA GLY A 179 -15.29 1.95 5.79
C GLY A 179 -14.27 0.99 5.14
N TRP A 180 -13.10 0.80 5.75
CA TRP A 180 -12.11 -0.18 5.30
C TRP A 180 -12.10 -1.41 6.20
N SER A 181 -11.88 -2.59 5.62
CA SER A 181 -11.82 -3.86 6.34
C SER A 181 -10.65 -4.71 5.86
N TYR A 182 -10.19 -5.62 6.73
CA TYR A 182 -9.09 -6.52 6.42
C TYR A 182 -9.45 -7.47 5.27
N PHE A 183 -8.48 -7.74 4.39
CA PHE A 183 -8.65 -8.64 3.26
C PHE A 183 -7.66 -9.80 3.30
N THR A 184 -6.36 -9.51 3.39
CA THR A 184 -5.29 -10.52 3.47
C THR A 184 -4.02 -9.93 4.09
N GLY A 185 -3.18 -10.77 4.71
CA GLY A 185 -1.95 -10.35 5.37
C GLY A 185 -0.68 -10.61 4.56
N ASP A 186 -0.70 -11.57 3.64
CA ASP A 186 0.51 -12.11 3.00
C ASP A 186 0.33 -12.41 1.51
N LYS A 187 -0.75 -13.09 1.11
CA LYS A 187 -0.95 -13.54 -0.28
C LYS A 187 -2.35 -13.30 -0.79
N LEU A 188 -2.46 -13.17 -2.11
CA LEU A 188 -3.72 -13.16 -2.84
C LEU A 188 -3.52 -13.73 -4.24
N PHE A 189 -4.60 -14.21 -4.82
CA PHE A 189 -4.62 -14.77 -6.17
C PHE A 189 -5.30 -13.79 -7.11
N CYS A 190 -4.76 -13.63 -8.30
CA CYS A 190 -5.19 -12.67 -9.31
C CYS A 190 -5.70 -13.39 -10.55
N ARG A 191 -6.83 -12.92 -11.07
CA ARG A 191 -7.38 -13.34 -12.36
C ARG A 191 -7.84 -12.12 -13.16
N ARG A 192 -7.65 -12.17 -14.47
CA ARG A 192 -8.29 -11.20 -15.37
C ARG A 192 -9.76 -11.58 -15.53
N VAL A 193 -10.66 -10.62 -15.34
CA VAL A 193 -12.09 -10.74 -15.60
C VAL A 193 -12.51 -9.55 -16.46
N GLY A 194 -12.57 -9.77 -17.79
CA GLY A 194 -12.74 -8.70 -18.77
C GLY A 194 -11.59 -7.68 -18.69
N GLU A 195 -11.93 -6.41 -18.51
CA GLU A 195 -10.98 -5.28 -18.41
C GLU A 195 -10.58 -4.97 -16.96
N LYS A 196 -10.76 -5.91 -16.05
CA LYS A 196 -10.49 -5.75 -14.62
C LYS A 196 -9.65 -6.90 -14.10
N ILE A 197 -8.95 -6.64 -13.00
CA ILE A 197 -8.28 -7.67 -12.21
C ILE A 197 -9.17 -7.98 -11.00
N GLU A 198 -9.53 -9.24 -10.85
CA GLU A 198 -10.18 -9.77 -9.67
C GLU A 198 -9.14 -10.43 -8.77
N VAL A 199 -9.22 -10.14 -7.47
CA VAL A 199 -8.32 -10.67 -6.46
C VAL A 199 -9.08 -11.51 -5.43
N TYR A 200 -8.50 -12.63 -5.06
CA TYR A 200 -9.02 -13.57 -4.07
C TYR A 200 -8.09 -13.58 -2.87
N PRO A 201 -8.57 -13.27 -1.66
CA PRO A 201 -7.71 -13.20 -0.49
C PRO A 201 -7.28 -14.60 -0.07
N TRP A 202 -6.06 -14.70 0.45
CA TRP A 202 -5.55 -15.96 1.01
C TRP A 202 -5.28 -15.82 2.49
N ARG A 203 -5.99 -16.61 3.30
CA ARG A 203 -5.81 -16.59 4.75
C ARG A 203 -4.41 -17.04 5.12
N ASP A 204 -3.81 -16.35 6.08
CA ASP A 204 -2.46 -16.58 6.55
C ASP A 204 -2.37 -16.63 8.08
N TYR A 205 -1.17 -16.89 8.59
CA TYR A 205 -0.83 -16.66 9.98
C TYR A 205 -0.13 -15.31 10.10
N PRO A 206 -0.76 -14.30 10.73
CA PRO A 206 -0.20 -12.97 10.84
C PRO A 206 1.16 -13.01 11.55
N TYR A 207 2.23 -12.66 10.82
CA TYR A 207 3.59 -12.61 11.33
C TYR A 207 4.08 -11.15 11.42
N VAL A 208 3.68 -10.51 12.52
CA VAL A 208 3.73 -9.06 12.72
C VAL A 208 5.02 -8.65 13.43
N GLY A 209 5.67 -7.59 12.95
CA GLY A 209 6.89 -7.06 13.56
C GLY A 209 6.63 -6.39 14.91
N VAL A 210 7.52 -6.59 15.88
CA VAL A 210 7.42 -6.01 17.23
C VAL A 210 7.33 -4.49 17.19
N GLY A 211 8.08 -3.82 16.30
CA GLY A 211 7.95 -2.37 16.10
C GLY A 211 6.55 -1.92 15.63
N THR A 212 5.84 -2.77 14.86
CA THR A 212 4.45 -2.50 14.46
C THR A 212 3.48 -2.76 15.62
N ILE A 213 3.70 -3.82 16.39
CA ILE A 213 2.91 -4.15 17.59
C ILE A 213 2.95 -2.99 18.59
N ARG A 214 4.15 -2.47 18.90
CA ARG A 214 4.36 -1.34 19.83
C ARG A 214 3.80 0.01 19.32
N ALA A 215 3.56 0.14 18.01
CA ALA A 215 2.96 1.34 17.44
C ALA A 215 1.42 1.37 17.58
N ASP A 216 0.81 0.30 18.12
CA ASP A 216 -0.63 0.20 18.34
C ASP A 216 -0.92 -0.37 19.73
N ALA A 217 -1.32 0.50 20.66
CA ALA A 217 -1.54 0.14 22.06
C ALA A 217 -2.62 -0.94 22.28
N ARG A 218 -3.53 -1.14 21.32
CA ARG A 218 -4.54 -2.20 21.40
C ARG A 218 -3.94 -3.53 20.97
N LEU A 219 -3.15 -3.55 19.91
CA LEU A 219 -2.45 -4.75 19.44
C LEU A 219 -1.36 -5.19 20.44
N GLU A 220 -0.61 -4.24 20.99
CA GLU A 220 0.40 -4.52 22.00
C GLU A 220 -0.19 -5.24 23.22
N ARG A 221 -1.33 -4.76 23.70
CA ARG A 221 -2.05 -5.38 24.81
C ARG A 221 -2.51 -6.80 24.48
N LEU A 222 -3.11 -7.01 23.31
CA LEU A 222 -3.51 -8.33 22.84
C LEU A 222 -2.34 -9.31 22.85
N VAL A 223 -1.21 -8.89 22.27
CA VAL A 223 -0.01 -9.73 22.18
C VAL A 223 0.52 -10.04 23.57
N ARG A 224 0.69 -9.03 24.42
CA ARG A 224 1.20 -9.18 25.79
C ARG A 224 0.35 -10.13 26.65
N GLU A 225 -0.97 -10.06 26.52
CA GLU A 225 -1.88 -10.83 27.37
C GLU A 225 -2.13 -12.25 26.86
N GLN A 226 -2.09 -12.48 25.54
CA GLN A 226 -2.62 -13.72 24.94
C GLN A 226 -1.66 -14.45 23.99
N VAL A 227 -0.55 -13.83 23.58
CA VAL A 227 0.36 -14.42 22.58
C VAL A 227 1.77 -14.56 23.13
N ASP A 228 2.34 -13.46 23.62
CA ASP A 228 3.70 -13.42 24.14
C ASP A 228 3.84 -12.39 25.29
N PRO A 229 3.80 -12.86 26.54
CA PRO A 229 4.02 -12.01 27.73
C PRO A 229 5.40 -11.34 27.76
N GLY A 230 6.40 -11.87 27.06
CA GLY A 230 7.78 -11.38 27.02
C GLY A 230 8.05 -10.36 25.92
N ILE A 231 7.02 -9.77 25.30
CA ILE A 231 7.14 -8.88 24.14
C ILE A 231 8.04 -7.65 24.35
N ASP A 232 8.24 -7.22 25.61
CA ASP A 232 9.13 -6.10 25.94
C ASP A 232 10.62 -6.43 25.75
N GLU A 233 10.98 -7.69 25.93
CA GLU A 233 12.36 -8.16 25.83
C GLU A 233 12.79 -8.37 24.37
N ARG A 234 11.82 -8.43 23.44
CA ARG A 234 12.09 -8.62 22.01
C ARG A 234 12.63 -7.35 21.34
N ALA A 235 13.49 -7.54 20.34
CA ALA A 235 13.95 -6.46 19.50
C ALA A 235 12.82 -5.98 18.57
N ALA A 236 12.83 -4.69 18.20
CA ALA A 236 11.82 -4.14 17.29
C ALA A 236 11.80 -4.81 15.90
N THR A 237 12.93 -5.42 15.51
CA THR A 237 13.11 -6.18 14.27
C THR A 237 12.53 -7.59 14.32
N ASP A 238 12.25 -8.10 15.52
CA ASP A 238 11.67 -9.41 15.69
C ASP A 238 10.22 -9.42 15.22
N LYS A 239 9.68 -10.62 15.03
CA LYS A 239 8.30 -10.82 14.62
C LYS A 239 7.64 -11.86 15.52
N VAL A 240 6.35 -11.68 15.73
CA VAL A 240 5.49 -12.55 16.54
C VAL A 240 4.44 -13.16 15.62
N LEU A 241 4.28 -14.47 15.73
CA LEU A 241 3.22 -15.20 15.06
C LEU A 241 1.95 -15.11 15.91
N ILE A 242 0.85 -14.67 15.31
CA ILE A 242 -0.43 -14.50 16.00
C ILE A 242 -1.41 -15.51 15.44
N ASP A 243 -2.23 -16.13 16.31
CA ASP A 243 -3.33 -16.98 15.86
C ASP A 243 -4.29 -16.17 14.96
N PRO A 244 -4.65 -16.69 13.76
CA PRO A 244 -5.46 -15.95 12.80
C PRO A 244 -6.81 -15.49 13.37
N ASP A 245 -7.49 -16.32 14.17
CA ASP A 245 -8.78 -15.95 14.75
C ASP A 245 -8.62 -14.90 15.84
N LEU A 246 -7.52 -14.95 16.60
CA LEU A 246 -7.21 -13.91 17.59
C LEU A 246 -6.96 -12.56 16.91
N PHE A 247 -6.22 -12.56 15.80
CA PHE A 247 -5.95 -11.35 15.01
C PHE A 247 -7.21 -10.79 14.35
N GLU A 248 -8.04 -11.66 13.76
CA GLU A 248 -9.34 -11.32 13.18
C GLU A 248 -10.32 -10.77 14.23
N GLY A 249 -10.40 -11.42 15.40
CA GLY A 249 -11.20 -10.96 16.53
C GLY A 249 -10.72 -9.60 17.07
N TRP A 250 -9.40 -9.35 17.07
CA TRP A 250 -8.86 -8.03 17.37
C TRP A 250 -9.24 -6.99 16.31
N LEU A 251 -9.21 -7.33 15.02
CA LEU A 251 -9.68 -6.45 13.96
C LEU A 251 -11.20 -6.22 14.01
N GLY A 252 -11.96 -7.09 14.67
CA GLY A 252 -13.41 -7.05 14.71
C GLY A 252 -14.06 -7.52 13.41
N VAL A 253 -13.37 -8.39 12.66
CA VAL A 253 -13.80 -8.89 11.35
C VAL A 253 -13.63 -10.40 11.30
N GLU A 254 -14.49 -11.08 10.55
CA GLU A 254 -14.26 -12.47 10.17
C GLU A 254 -13.65 -12.51 8.77
N PHE A 255 -12.65 -13.36 8.57
CA PHE A 255 -12.03 -13.53 7.25
C PHE A 255 -13.05 -14.03 6.22
N SER A 256 -13.05 -13.43 5.03
CA SER A 256 -13.89 -13.82 3.91
C SER A 256 -13.04 -14.18 2.70
N ALA A 257 -13.31 -15.31 2.07
CA ALA A 257 -12.67 -15.73 0.82
C ALA A 257 -13.27 -15.06 -0.43
N GLN A 258 -14.21 -14.13 -0.27
CA GLN A 258 -14.91 -13.53 -1.40
C GLN A 258 -13.96 -12.68 -2.27
N PRO A 259 -14.05 -12.80 -3.59
CA PRO A 259 -13.25 -11.98 -4.49
C PRO A 259 -13.66 -10.52 -4.47
N ARG A 260 -12.72 -9.66 -4.87
CA ARG A 260 -12.90 -8.22 -5.01
C ARG A 260 -12.18 -7.71 -6.26
N ARG A 261 -12.64 -6.59 -6.80
CA ARG A 261 -11.93 -5.89 -7.88
C ARG A 261 -10.68 -5.22 -7.32
N LEU A 262 -9.52 -5.47 -7.91
CA LEU A 262 -8.31 -4.73 -7.57
C LEU A 262 -8.41 -3.29 -8.07
N ALA A 263 -8.52 -2.33 -7.15
CA ALA A 263 -8.60 -0.92 -7.46
C ALA A 263 -7.22 -0.24 -7.43
N ALA A 264 -6.35 -0.64 -6.48
CA ALA A 264 -5.03 -0.04 -6.36
C ALA A 264 -3.96 -0.94 -5.73
N ILE A 265 -2.70 -0.60 -6.03
CA ILE A 265 -1.48 -1.12 -5.41
C ILE A 265 -0.75 0.04 -4.73
N LEU A 266 -0.63 -0.03 -3.41
CA LEU A 266 0.13 0.88 -2.57
C LEU A 266 1.54 0.34 -2.37
N LEU A 267 2.54 1.18 -2.62
CA LEU A 267 3.97 0.85 -2.55
C LEU A 267 4.64 1.70 -1.46
N PRO A 268 4.60 1.25 -0.19
CA PRO A 268 5.11 2.04 0.93
C PRO A 268 6.63 1.99 1.04
N GLU A 269 7.18 3.08 1.58
CA GLU A 269 8.54 3.25 2.03
C GLU A 269 8.51 4.02 3.37
N VAL A 270 8.54 3.27 4.49
CA VAL A 270 8.46 3.88 5.83
C VAL A 270 9.69 4.72 6.12
N ARG A 271 9.47 6.01 6.42
CA ARG A 271 10.48 6.97 6.88
C ARG A 271 9.97 7.69 8.13
N PRO A 272 10.24 7.16 9.34
CA PRO A 272 9.74 7.76 10.58
C PRO A 272 10.24 9.21 10.72
N GLY A 273 9.33 10.13 11.09
CA GLY A 273 9.62 11.55 11.24
C GLY A 273 9.51 12.38 9.94
N GLU A 274 9.46 11.75 8.77
CA GLU A 274 9.15 12.45 7.50
C GLU A 274 7.61 12.54 7.33
N PRO A 275 7.06 13.66 6.83
CA PRO A 275 5.66 13.75 6.45
C PRO A 275 5.28 12.73 5.37
N LEU A 276 4.04 12.22 5.39
CA LEU A 276 3.55 11.34 4.35
C LEU A 276 3.46 12.08 3.01
N THR A 277 4.18 11.57 2.03
CA THR A 277 4.16 12.01 0.63
C THR A 277 3.64 10.86 -0.23
N THR A 278 2.86 11.19 -1.26
CA THR A 278 2.26 10.21 -2.17
C THR A 278 2.41 10.68 -3.60
N TRP A 279 2.67 9.75 -4.52
CA TRP A 279 2.69 10.06 -5.95
C TRP A 279 2.31 8.84 -6.79
N PRO A 280 1.49 9.03 -7.84
CA PRO A 280 1.08 7.96 -8.73
C PRO A 280 2.22 7.54 -9.66
N LEU A 281 2.31 6.26 -9.96
CA LEU A 281 3.18 5.72 -11.00
C LEU A 281 2.45 5.76 -12.34
N ARG A 282 3.02 6.51 -13.30
CA ARG A 282 2.43 6.68 -14.64
C ARG A 282 3.13 5.82 -15.70
N SER A 283 4.41 5.55 -15.54
CA SER A 283 5.19 4.74 -16.49
C SER A 283 4.73 3.28 -16.50
N GLU A 284 4.34 2.77 -17.68
CA GLU A 284 3.96 1.36 -17.86
C GLU A 284 5.11 0.43 -17.45
N ALA A 285 6.33 0.72 -17.88
CA ALA A 285 7.51 -0.08 -17.57
C ALA A 285 7.78 -0.15 -16.06
N GLU A 286 7.59 0.96 -15.35
CA GLU A 286 7.76 1.02 -13.91
C GLU A 286 6.67 0.25 -13.17
N ARG A 287 5.41 0.44 -13.57
CA ARG A 287 4.25 -0.30 -13.03
C ARG A 287 4.43 -1.80 -13.20
N TRP A 288 4.83 -2.23 -14.39
CA TRP A 288 5.13 -3.62 -14.69
C TRP A 288 6.28 -4.16 -13.84
N ALA A 289 7.37 -3.41 -13.70
CA ALA A 289 8.51 -3.82 -12.89
C ALA A 289 8.12 -4.04 -11.41
N HIS A 290 7.21 -3.21 -10.87
CA HIS A 290 6.71 -3.40 -9.50
C HIS A 290 5.76 -4.60 -9.39
N LEU A 291 4.82 -4.77 -10.32
CA LEU A 291 3.95 -5.94 -10.34
C LEU A 291 4.78 -7.23 -10.40
N ASN A 292 5.72 -7.31 -11.35
CA ASN A 292 6.57 -8.48 -11.55
C ASN A 292 7.45 -8.82 -10.34
N LYS A 293 7.81 -7.83 -9.50
CA LYS A 293 8.57 -8.04 -8.25
C LYS A 293 7.73 -8.62 -7.11
N ILE A 294 6.43 -8.42 -7.14
CA ILE A 294 5.51 -8.86 -6.06
C ILE A 294 4.79 -10.14 -6.43
N VAL A 295 4.87 -10.58 -7.69
CA VAL A 295 4.45 -11.93 -8.11
C VAL A 295 5.27 -12.94 -7.32
N ASP A 296 4.57 -13.81 -6.60
CA ASP A 296 5.16 -14.97 -5.94
C ASP A 296 5.20 -16.12 -6.96
N ARG A 297 6.32 -16.85 -7.00
CA ARG A 297 6.50 -18.01 -7.86
C ARG A 297 7.15 -19.09 -7.05
N GLN A 298 6.50 -20.25 -6.96
CA GLN A 298 7.10 -21.35 -6.20
C GLN A 298 8.37 -21.94 -6.84
N VAL A 299 8.68 -21.67 -8.10
CA VAL A 299 9.98 -22.02 -8.68
C VAL A 299 11.13 -21.19 -8.09
N ASP A 300 10.83 -19.99 -7.59
CA ASP A 300 11.83 -19.09 -7.00
C ASP A 300 12.10 -19.42 -5.52
N THR A 301 11.33 -20.34 -4.91
CA THR A 301 11.48 -20.74 -3.50
C THR A 301 12.39 -21.98 -3.36
N THR A 302 13.66 -21.76 -3.01
CA THR A 302 14.69 -22.81 -2.92
C THR A 302 14.69 -23.64 -1.63
N PHE A 303 13.90 -23.28 -0.62
CA PHE A 303 13.91 -23.90 0.73
C PHE A 303 12.69 -24.78 1.04
N PHE A 304 12.03 -25.24 -0.01
CA PHE A 304 10.90 -26.15 0.05
C PHE A 304 11.32 -27.41 -0.70
N THR A 305 11.16 -28.61 -0.13
CA THR A 305 11.50 -29.85 -0.84
C THR A 305 10.38 -30.87 -0.92
N TRP A 306 9.23 -30.62 -0.28
CA TRP A 306 8.07 -31.54 -0.34
C TRP A 306 7.15 -31.37 -1.55
N GLN A 307 7.43 -30.42 -2.42
CA GLN A 307 6.63 -30.10 -3.60
C GLN A 307 6.96 -30.89 -4.86
N SER A 308 7.87 -31.86 -4.79
CA SER A 308 8.30 -32.60 -5.98
C SER A 308 7.17 -33.34 -6.71
N HIS A 309 6.04 -33.52 -6.02
CA HIS A 309 4.84 -34.19 -6.53
C HIS A 309 4.06 -33.37 -7.56
N LEU A 310 4.27 -32.05 -7.63
CA LEU A 310 3.60 -31.20 -8.61
C LEU A 310 4.61 -30.19 -9.18
N VAL A 311 5.12 -30.49 -10.37
CA VAL A 311 5.96 -29.58 -11.15
C VAL A 311 5.04 -28.74 -12.05
N PRO A 312 4.90 -27.42 -11.79
CA PRO A 312 4.01 -26.58 -12.59
C PRO A 312 4.56 -26.38 -14.00
N ASP A 313 3.68 -26.46 -15.00
CA ASP A 313 3.96 -25.92 -16.33
C ASP A 313 3.60 -24.43 -16.35
N TYR A 314 4.62 -23.59 -16.22
CA TYR A 314 4.44 -22.15 -16.16
C TYR A 314 3.99 -21.52 -17.50
N CYS A 315 3.77 -22.28 -18.58
CA CYS A 315 3.20 -21.74 -19.80
C CYS A 315 1.83 -21.08 -19.57
N ALA A 316 0.94 -21.68 -18.77
CA ALA A 316 -0.34 -21.07 -18.42
C ALA A 316 -0.14 -19.82 -17.55
N PHE A 317 0.72 -19.92 -16.54
CA PHE A 317 1.05 -18.82 -15.63
C PHE A 317 1.59 -17.58 -16.35
N TYR A 318 2.57 -17.73 -17.25
CA TYR A 318 3.16 -16.60 -17.96
C TYR A 318 2.20 -15.97 -18.96
N ARG A 319 1.27 -16.74 -19.54
CA ARG A 319 0.19 -16.18 -20.37
C ARG A 319 -0.72 -15.31 -19.52
N SER A 320 -1.24 -15.80 -18.40
CA SER A 320 -2.08 -15.01 -17.49
C SER A 320 -1.36 -13.79 -16.94
N LEU A 321 -0.07 -13.90 -16.62
CA LEU A 321 0.75 -12.78 -16.17
C LEU A 321 0.91 -11.70 -17.26
N ALA A 322 1.04 -12.10 -18.53
CA ALA A 322 1.00 -11.18 -19.66
C ALA A 322 -0.39 -10.53 -19.82
N ASP A 323 -1.47 -11.30 -19.66
CA ASP A 323 -2.84 -10.76 -19.72
C ASP A 323 -3.11 -9.73 -18.61
N LEU A 324 -2.58 -9.96 -17.39
CA LEU A 324 -2.67 -8.99 -16.30
C LEU A 324 -1.91 -7.69 -16.63
N ARG A 325 -0.82 -7.75 -17.41
CA ARG A 325 -0.09 -6.56 -17.85
C ARG A 325 -0.97 -5.64 -18.69
N GLU A 326 -1.79 -6.21 -19.56
CA GLU A 326 -2.68 -5.45 -20.47
C GLU A 326 -3.73 -4.65 -19.71
N VAL A 327 -4.26 -5.20 -18.61
CA VAL A 327 -5.28 -4.54 -17.78
C VAL A 327 -4.70 -3.78 -16.59
N LEU A 328 -3.39 -3.88 -16.33
CA LEU A 328 -2.70 -3.12 -15.28
C LEU A 328 -2.98 -1.61 -15.32
N PRO A 329 -3.14 -0.94 -16.50
CA PRO A 329 -3.56 0.45 -16.57
C PRO A 329 -4.82 0.79 -15.74
N SER A 330 -5.75 -0.14 -15.59
CA SER A 330 -7.00 0.02 -14.81
C SER A 330 -6.80 0.08 -13.30
N VAL A 331 -5.60 -0.23 -12.80
CA VAL A 331 -5.29 -0.32 -11.36
C VAL A 331 -4.36 0.82 -10.96
N ALA A 332 -4.79 1.68 -10.04
CA ALA A 332 -3.94 2.76 -9.56
C ALA A 332 -2.69 2.20 -8.86
N MET A 333 -1.50 2.72 -9.17
CA MET A 333 -0.27 2.34 -8.47
C MET A 333 0.33 3.58 -7.83
N ILE A 334 0.46 3.59 -6.51
CA ILE A 334 0.79 4.80 -5.75
C ILE A 334 1.93 4.49 -4.80
N ARG A 335 3.01 5.27 -4.88
CA ARG A 335 4.08 5.21 -3.89
C ARG A 335 3.72 6.06 -2.69
N LEU A 336 4.07 5.57 -1.51
CA LEU A 336 3.90 6.27 -0.24
C LEU A 336 5.26 6.34 0.44
N ARG A 337 5.69 7.52 0.87
CA ARG A 337 6.93 7.68 1.63
C ARG A 337 6.70 8.59 2.81
N GLY A 338 7.20 8.20 3.98
CA GLY A 338 7.10 8.99 5.20
C GLY A 338 6.60 8.17 6.40
N THR A 339 6.14 8.89 7.41
CA THR A 339 5.42 8.34 8.56
C THR A 339 4.04 7.91 8.10
N LEU A 340 3.70 6.63 8.28
CA LEU A 340 2.49 6.04 7.73
C LEU A 340 1.27 6.27 8.65
N ASP A 341 0.66 7.45 8.53
CA ASP A 341 -0.73 7.70 8.91
C ASP A 341 -1.58 7.74 7.63
N VAL A 342 -1.97 6.55 7.16
CA VAL A 342 -2.53 6.39 5.81
C VAL A 342 -4.04 6.55 5.87
N ASP A 343 -4.53 7.53 5.12
CA ASP A 343 -5.93 7.62 4.70
C ASP A 343 -6.04 7.09 3.27
N PRO A 344 -6.54 5.85 3.06
CA PRO A 344 -6.66 5.29 1.72
C PRO A 344 -7.52 6.16 0.81
N ASP A 345 -8.55 6.83 1.30
CA ASP A 345 -9.45 7.62 0.47
C ASP A 345 -8.75 8.86 -0.07
N ARG A 346 -7.91 9.47 0.75
CA ARG A 346 -7.06 10.58 0.32
C ARG A 346 -5.99 10.11 -0.66
N VAL A 347 -5.37 8.96 -0.41
CA VAL A 347 -4.31 8.41 -1.26
C VAL A 347 -4.88 8.05 -2.64
N LEU A 348 -6.01 7.34 -2.69
CA LEU A 348 -6.65 6.85 -3.92
C LEU A 348 -7.22 7.96 -4.79
N ARG A 349 -7.67 9.07 -4.19
CA ARG A 349 -8.06 10.28 -4.94
C ARG A 349 -6.87 10.94 -5.66
N GLY A 350 -5.64 10.49 -5.39
CA GLY A 350 -4.41 11.10 -5.87
C GLY A 350 -4.13 12.34 -5.04
N GLY A 351 -3.04 12.35 -4.26
CA GLY A 351 -2.69 13.50 -3.43
C GLY A 351 -2.84 14.81 -4.19
N GLY A 352 -3.61 15.76 -3.64
CA GLY A 352 -4.09 16.94 -4.36
C GLY A 352 -2.99 17.66 -5.13
N LEU A 353 -3.33 18.15 -6.33
CA LEU A 353 -2.46 18.89 -7.21
C LEU A 353 -2.03 20.19 -6.52
N ARG A 354 -0.72 20.33 -6.27
CA ARG A 354 -0.13 21.51 -5.62
C ARG A 354 0.56 22.37 -6.68
N ILE A 355 0.14 23.63 -6.80
CA ILE A 355 0.62 24.57 -7.82
C ILE A 355 1.18 25.81 -7.14
N ALA A 356 2.41 26.18 -7.47
CA ALA A 356 3.05 27.43 -7.10
C ALA A 356 3.12 28.34 -8.33
N VAL A 357 2.33 29.42 -8.33
CA VAL A 357 2.27 30.40 -9.40
C VAL A 357 3.28 31.51 -9.12
N ILE A 358 4.27 31.65 -9.99
CA ILE A 358 5.32 32.68 -9.90
C ILE A 358 5.27 33.66 -11.08
N GLY A 359 5.95 34.80 -10.96
CA GLY A 359 5.92 35.87 -11.96
C GLY A 359 6.06 37.26 -11.35
N LEU A 360 6.30 38.28 -12.18
CA LEU A 360 6.47 39.66 -11.71
C LEU A 360 5.16 40.30 -11.25
N ALA A 361 5.23 41.33 -10.40
CA ALA A 361 4.06 42.14 -10.07
C ALA A 361 3.43 42.68 -11.37
N GLY A 362 2.10 42.63 -11.48
CA GLY A 362 1.36 42.98 -12.70
C GLY A 362 1.29 41.90 -13.79
N SER A 363 1.99 40.76 -13.65
CA SER A 363 1.95 39.70 -14.69
C SER A 363 0.65 38.89 -14.75
N GLY A 364 -0.24 39.05 -13.76
CA GLY A 364 -1.48 38.30 -13.65
C GLY A 364 -1.36 36.97 -12.89
N LYS A 365 -0.35 36.82 -12.02
CA LYS A 365 -0.25 35.67 -11.10
C LYS A 365 -1.53 35.43 -10.29
N SER A 366 -2.03 36.45 -9.60
CA SER A 366 -3.22 36.30 -8.75
C SER A 366 -4.47 35.99 -9.56
N THR A 367 -4.56 36.54 -10.79
CA THR A 367 -5.60 36.19 -11.77
C THR A 367 -5.48 34.73 -12.18
N THR A 368 -4.27 34.26 -12.51
CA THR A 368 -4.00 32.86 -12.86
C THR A 368 -4.37 31.91 -11.71
N ALA A 369 -4.03 32.27 -10.47
CA ALA A 369 -4.42 31.51 -9.29
C ALA A 369 -5.95 31.43 -9.14
N SER A 370 -6.69 32.53 -9.35
CA SER A 370 -8.16 32.51 -9.34
C SER A 370 -8.75 31.68 -10.48
N LEU A 371 -8.13 31.72 -11.67
CA LEU A 371 -8.57 30.91 -12.80
C LEU A 371 -8.31 29.41 -12.59
N LEU A 372 -7.25 29.03 -11.87
CA LEU A 372 -7.01 27.65 -11.45
C LEU A 372 -8.11 27.16 -10.50
N GLU A 373 -8.56 28.01 -9.57
CA GLU A 373 -9.66 27.73 -8.64
C GLU A 373 -11.01 27.60 -9.35
N GLU A 374 -11.29 28.50 -10.31
CA GLU A 374 -12.46 28.41 -11.20
C GLU A 374 -12.44 27.10 -12.00
N ALA A 375 -11.30 26.75 -12.60
CA ALA A 375 -11.14 25.53 -13.39
C ALA A 375 -11.28 24.26 -12.54
N ALA A 376 -10.71 24.24 -11.33
CA ALA A 376 -10.87 23.14 -10.38
C ALA A 376 -12.36 22.96 -10.00
N THR A 377 -13.05 24.05 -9.69
CA THR A 377 -14.49 24.02 -9.37
C THR A 377 -15.31 23.50 -10.54
N ALA A 378 -15.02 23.93 -11.77
CA ALA A 378 -15.69 23.45 -12.97
C ALA A 378 -15.46 21.95 -13.23
N ALA A 379 -14.32 21.41 -12.79
CA ALA A 379 -14.01 19.99 -12.82
C ALA A 379 -14.58 19.18 -11.63
N GLY A 380 -15.33 19.82 -10.72
CA GLY A 380 -15.88 19.18 -9.53
C GLY A 380 -14.85 18.92 -8.42
N LEU A 381 -13.71 19.60 -8.46
CA LEU A 381 -12.61 19.47 -7.50
C LEU A 381 -12.69 20.56 -6.43
N SER A 382 -12.40 20.18 -5.19
CA SER A 382 -12.18 21.12 -4.09
C SER A 382 -10.84 21.84 -4.25
N HIS A 383 -10.77 23.10 -3.82
CA HIS A 383 -9.56 23.91 -3.96
C HIS A 383 -9.28 24.75 -2.72
N ALA A 384 -8.01 25.05 -2.48
CA ALA A 384 -7.58 25.92 -1.41
C ALA A 384 -6.39 26.79 -1.85
N ARG A 385 -6.38 28.06 -1.45
CA ARG A 385 -5.21 28.93 -1.60
C ARG A 385 -4.46 29.05 -0.29
N VAL A 386 -3.18 28.70 -0.29
CA VAL A 386 -2.30 28.83 0.87
C VAL A 386 -1.18 29.81 0.52
N LYS A 387 -1.11 30.92 1.26
CA LYS A 387 -0.13 32.00 1.06
C LYS A 387 1.12 31.78 1.90
N LEU A 388 2.31 31.96 1.36
CA LEU A 388 3.55 32.04 2.14
C LEU A 388 3.59 33.33 2.95
N ALA A 389 3.13 34.44 2.38
CA ALA A 389 3.20 35.76 2.99
C ALA A 389 2.09 36.03 4.02
N LYS A 390 1.25 35.05 4.39
CA LYS A 390 0.19 35.25 5.41
C LYS A 390 0.71 35.91 6.70
N PRO A 391 1.83 35.45 7.29
CA PRO A 391 2.38 36.10 8.49
C PRO A 391 2.74 37.58 8.28
N LEU A 392 3.11 37.97 7.06
CA LEU A 392 3.45 39.36 6.75
C LEU A 392 2.21 40.25 6.70
N TYR A 393 1.10 39.76 6.17
CA TYR A 393 -0.17 40.51 6.19
C TYR A 393 -0.66 40.68 7.63
N ASP A 394 -0.66 39.61 8.43
CA ASP A 394 -1.07 39.67 9.83
C ASP A 394 -0.21 40.67 10.65
N LEU A 395 1.10 40.75 10.36
CA LEU A 395 2.01 41.71 10.97
C LEU A 395 1.83 43.15 10.44
N GLN A 396 1.58 43.33 9.14
CA GLN A 396 1.26 44.64 8.57
C GLN A 396 0.04 45.23 9.27
N ASP A 397 -1.03 44.46 9.41
CA ASP A 397 -2.28 44.89 10.06
C ASP A 397 -2.02 45.30 11.52
N SER A 398 -1.17 44.55 12.21
CA SER A 398 -0.75 44.85 13.59
C SER A 398 0.04 46.17 13.67
N VAL A 399 0.94 46.43 12.72
CA VAL A 399 1.71 47.68 12.66
C VAL A 399 0.80 48.88 12.36
N TYR A 400 -0.12 48.76 11.41
CA TYR A 400 -1.06 49.82 11.06
C TYR A 400 -2.00 50.14 12.21
N THR A 401 -2.54 49.11 12.86
CA THR A 401 -3.38 49.26 14.06
C THR A 401 -2.64 50.02 15.16
N ALA A 402 -1.38 49.65 15.42
CA ALA A 402 -0.54 50.35 16.40
C ALA A 402 -0.22 51.80 16.00
N ALA A 403 -0.14 52.09 14.69
CA ALA A 403 0.05 53.43 14.16
C ALA A 403 -1.24 54.28 14.13
N GLY A 404 -2.37 53.75 14.60
CA GLY A 404 -3.66 54.45 14.61
C GLY A 404 -4.24 54.66 13.21
N ARG A 405 -3.93 53.78 12.26
CA ARG A 405 -4.45 53.81 10.89
C ARG A 405 -4.98 52.44 10.50
N GLU A 406 -5.88 52.41 9.53
CA GLU A 406 -6.28 51.17 8.86
C GLU A 406 -5.58 51.06 7.51
N VAL A 407 -5.14 49.85 7.18
CA VAL A 407 -4.72 49.52 5.82
C VAL A 407 -5.96 49.00 5.08
N GLY A 408 -6.18 49.49 3.86
CA GLY A 408 -7.32 49.06 3.05
C GLY A 408 -7.27 47.55 2.82
N ALA A 409 -8.44 46.90 2.75
CA ALA A 409 -8.52 45.46 2.54
C ALA A 409 -7.75 45.04 1.26
N GLY A 410 -6.72 44.21 1.42
CA GLY A 410 -5.87 43.74 0.33
C GLY A 410 -4.75 44.71 -0.11
N ALA A 411 -4.64 45.90 0.49
CA ALA A 411 -3.56 46.83 0.21
C ALA A 411 -2.22 46.34 0.80
N GLN A 412 -1.14 46.60 0.07
CA GLN A 412 0.20 46.12 0.42
C GLN A 412 1.16 47.29 0.58
N ASP A 413 1.63 47.51 1.81
CA ASP A 413 2.76 48.39 2.04
C ASP A 413 4.05 47.60 1.78
N GLN A 414 4.47 47.57 0.52
CA GLN A 414 5.55 46.71 0.04
C GLN A 414 6.87 46.99 0.77
N ILE A 415 7.15 48.25 1.11
CA ILE A 415 8.36 48.62 1.87
C ILE A 415 8.29 48.02 3.28
N LEU A 416 7.16 48.18 3.98
CA LEU A 416 6.99 47.60 5.31
C LEU A 416 7.07 46.07 5.27
N MET A 417 6.40 45.43 4.31
CA MET A 417 6.40 43.97 4.17
C MET A 417 7.80 43.42 3.89
N GLU A 418 8.59 44.05 3.02
CA GLU A 418 9.99 43.64 2.77
C GLU A 418 10.84 43.76 4.04
N ASN A 419 10.71 44.87 4.80
CA ASN A 419 11.42 45.05 6.06
C ASN A 419 11.02 44.02 7.14
N LEU A 420 9.73 43.71 7.25
CA LEU A 420 9.23 42.67 8.15
C LEU A 420 9.78 41.30 7.74
N ALA A 421 9.82 41.01 6.44
CA ALA A 421 10.33 39.75 5.93
C ALA A 421 11.81 39.55 6.21
N ASP A 422 12.63 40.59 6.00
CA ASP A 422 14.05 40.56 6.30
C ASP A 422 14.30 40.29 7.79
N ASN A 423 13.52 40.93 8.66
CA ASN A 423 13.65 40.72 10.10
C ASN A 423 13.19 39.32 10.54
N LEU A 424 12.08 38.82 10.01
CA LEU A 424 11.63 37.45 10.29
C LEU A 424 12.66 36.43 9.83
N ARG A 425 13.19 36.55 8.61
CA ARG A 425 14.19 35.62 8.06
C ARG A 425 15.53 35.69 8.78
N ARG A 426 15.92 36.87 9.28
CA ARG A 426 17.10 37.02 10.14
C ARG A 426 16.95 36.25 11.45
N ILE A 427 15.75 36.21 12.03
CA ILE A 427 15.47 35.49 13.28
C ILE A 427 15.31 33.98 13.02
N ASN A 428 14.48 33.62 12.05
CA ASN A 428 14.29 32.25 11.59
C ASN A 428 14.26 32.24 10.04
N PRO A 429 15.31 31.73 9.38
CA PRO A 429 15.37 31.65 7.91
C PRO A 429 14.21 30.89 7.27
N ARG A 430 13.53 30.02 8.04
CA ARG A 430 12.40 29.19 7.61
C ARG A 430 11.04 29.69 8.10
N ALA A 431 10.96 30.90 8.66
CA ALA A 431 9.75 31.42 9.31
C ALA A 431 8.47 31.27 8.45
N PHE A 432 8.56 31.54 7.14
CA PHE A 432 7.40 31.43 6.24
C PHE A 432 7.07 30.00 5.87
N ILE A 433 8.07 29.21 5.51
CA ILE A 433 7.83 27.83 5.09
C ILE A 433 7.34 26.94 6.23
N ASP A 434 7.82 27.16 7.44
CA ASP A 434 7.40 26.36 8.59
C ASP A 434 5.94 26.67 8.95
N ASP A 435 5.55 27.95 9.01
CA ASP A 435 4.14 28.36 9.19
C ASP A 435 3.25 27.89 8.01
N PHE A 436 3.73 28.02 6.78
CA PHE A 436 3.04 27.53 5.59
C PHE A 436 2.80 26.03 5.66
N THR A 437 3.78 25.23 6.10
CA THR A 437 3.67 23.78 6.20
C THR A 437 2.59 23.37 7.21
N VAL A 438 2.50 24.09 8.34
CA VAL A 438 1.43 23.88 9.33
C VAL A 438 0.06 24.15 8.70
N ARG A 439 -0.12 25.29 8.02
CA ARG A 439 -1.39 25.62 7.34
C ARG A 439 -1.71 24.70 6.17
N LEU A 440 -0.69 24.21 5.45
CA LEU A 440 -0.85 23.24 4.37
C LEU A 440 -1.33 21.89 4.90
N SER A 441 -0.89 21.49 6.10
CA SER A 441 -1.28 20.21 6.71
C SER A 441 -2.77 20.15 7.05
N THR A 442 -3.40 21.30 7.27
CA THR A 442 -4.84 21.42 7.56
C THR A 442 -5.68 21.78 6.33
N ALA A 443 -5.05 22.10 5.20
CA ALA A 443 -5.75 22.38 3.96
C ALA A 443 -6.22 21.06 3.31
N ASP A 444 -7.53 20.83 3.34
CA ASP A 444 -8.18 19.70 2.70
C ASP A 444 -8.77 20.12 1.35
N ALA A 445 -8.00 19.93 0.29
CA ALA A 445 -8.39 20.28 -1.07
C ALA A 445 -7.70 19.41 -2.13
N ASP A 446 -8.40 19.15 -3.22
CA ASP A 446 -7.89 18.43 -4.40
C ASP A 446 -6.90 19.28 -5.20
N VAL A 447 -7.04 20.61 -5.20
CA VAL A 447 -6.10 21.55 -5.82
C VAL A 447 -5.66 22.60 -4.80
N ILE A 448 -4.37 22.65 -4.50
CA ILE A 448 -3.79 23.65 -3.59
C ILE A 448 -2.95 24.63 -4.40
N VAL A 449 -3.27 25.91 -4.30
CA VAL A 449 -2.57 26.98 -5.01
C VAL A 449 -1.78 27.84 -4.03
N ASN A 450 -0.51 28.07 -4.34
CA ASN A 450 0.31 29.14 -3.81
C ASN A 450 0.59 30.14 -4.95
N ASP A 451 0.53 31.44 -4.70
CA ASP A 451 0.72 32.47 -5.74
C ASP A 451 1.66 33.60 -5.32
N ASP A 452 2.43 33.38 -4.25
CA ASP A 452 3.32 34.35 -3.63
C ASP A 452 4.72 33.81 -3.30
N LEU A 453 5.12 32.68 -3.91
CA LEU A 453 6.49 32.18 -3.87
C LEU A 453 7.47 33.18 -4.52
N ARG A 454 8.53 33.52 -3.79
CA ARG A 454 9.53 34.52 -4.20
C ARG A 454 10.98 34.15 -3.94
N ASP A 455 11.23 33.30 -2.94
CA ASP A 455 12.60 32.94 -2.54
C ASP A 455 13.07 31.64 -3.19
N PRO A 456 14.12 31.68 -4.03
CA PRO A 456 14.63 30.50 -4.70
C PRO A 456 15.39 29.54 -3.78
N GLN A 457 15.91 30.00 -2.64
CA GLN A 457 16.89 29.21 -1.87
C GLN A 457 16.25 28.38 -0.77
N VAL A 458 15.25 28.90 -0.07
CA VAL A 458 14.60 28.21 1.05
C VAL A 458 13.18 27.80 0.67
N ASP A 459 12.34 28.77 0.29
CA ASP A 459 10.90 28.52 0.09
C ASP A 459 10.66 27.66 -1.16
N ALA A 460 11.30 27.97 -2.30
CA ALA A 460 11.10 27.20 -3.54
C ALA A 460 11.55 25.74 -3.38
N VAL A 461 12.72 25.52 -2.76
CA VAL A 461 13.26 24.18 -2.49
C VAL A 461 12.30 23.38 -1.62
N ALA A 462 11.74 24.01 -0.58
CA ALA A 462 10.81 23.33 0.30
C ALA A 462 9.43 23.07 -0.32
N LEU A 463 8.87 24.02 -1.10
CA LEU A 463 7.63 23.82 -1.83
C LEU A 463 7.76 22.66 -2.83
N ARG A 464 8.89 22.57 -3.53
CA ARG A 464 9.21 21.43 -4.41
C ARG A 464 9.24 20.11 -3.64
N ALA A 465 9.87 20.07 -2.47
CA ALA A 465 9.89 18.89 -1.60
C ALA A 465 8.47 18.50 -1.09
N LEU A 466 7.58 19.49 -0.94
CA LEU A 466 6.17 19.29 -0.63
C LEU A 466 5.32 18.93 -1.85
N GLY A 467 5.92 18.71 -3.02
CA GLY A 467 5.22 18.28 -4.23
C GLY A 467 4.55 19.40 -5.03
N PHE A 468 4.88 20.67 -4.77
CA PHE A 468 4.40 21.77 -5.61
C PHE A 468 5.07 21.73 -6.99
N ARG A 469 4.26 21.90 -8.03
CA ARG A 469 4.68 22.23 -9.39
C ARG A 469 4.70 23.74 -9.57
N VAL A 470 5.71 24.28 -10.25
CA VAL A 470 5.91 25.72 -10.43
C VAL A 470 5.41 26.15 -11.81
N LEU A 471 4.39 27.00 -11.82
CA LEU A 471 3.84 27.64 -13.02
C LEU A 471 4.32 29.09 -13.08
N ARG A 472 5.10 29.47 -14.09
CA ARG A 472 5.56 30.85 -14.27
C ARG A 472 4.65 31.61 -15.22
N VAL A 473 4.17 32.77 -14.79
CA VAL A 473 3.32 33.66 -15.57
C VAL A 473 4.11 34.88 -16.03
N ARG A 474 4.26 35.02 -17.35
CA ARG A 474 4.87 36.18 -18.02
C ARG A 474 3.79 37.03 -18.68
N CYS A 475 4.07 38.32 -18.91
CA CYS A 475 3.27 39.18 -19.77
C CYS A 475 4.18 40.24 -20.41
N ASP A 476 3.66 40.93 -21.42
CA ASP A 476 4.37 42.04 -22.05
C ASP A 476 4.58 43.20 -21.06
N GLU A 477 5.74 43.85 -21.14
CA GLU A 477 6.15 44.88 -20.17
C GLU A 477 5.21 46.10 -20.18
N ASP A 478 4.79 46.56 -21.37
CA ASP A 478 3.88 47.69 -21.51
C ASP A 478 2.52 47.42 -20.85
N LEU A 479 2.03 46.17 -20.96
CA LEU A 479 0.79 45.74 -20.33
C LEU A 479 0.94 45.62 -18.81
N ARG A 480 2.10 45.11 -18.35
CA ARG A 480 2.45 45.02 -16.93
C ARG A 480 2.41 46.39 -16.25
N GLN A 481 3.04 47.38 -16.86
CA GLN A 481 3.12 48.75 -16.31
C GLN A 481 1.75 49.42 -16.22
N LYS A 482 0.89 49.24 -17.23
CA LYS A 482 -0.51 49.71 -17.19
C LYS A 482 -1.28 49.11 -16.01
N ARG A 483 -1.23 47.77 -15.86
CA ARG A 483 -1.88 47.05 -14.75
C ARG A 483 -1.35 47.49 -13.38
N LEU A 484 -0.06 47.78 -13.28
CA LEU A 484 0.54 48.27 -12.03
C LEU A 484 0.04 49.68 -11.67
N ALA A 485 -0.11 50.58 -12.65
CA ALA A 485 -0.60 51.94 -12.41
C ALA A 485 -2.01 51.97 -11.78
N GLU A 486 -2.86 51.02 -12.11
CA GLU A 486 -4.26 50.94 -11.69
C GLU A 486 -4.48 50.34 -10.27
N ARG A 487 -3.44 49.72 -9.67
CA ARG A 487 -3.59 48.87 -8.48
C ARG A 487 -3.71 49.61 -7.14
N GLY A 488 -3.36 50.90 -7.08
CA GLY A 488 -3.55 51.75 -5.89
C GLY A 488 -2.69 51.41 -4.65
N ASP A 489 -1.56 50.70 -4.81
CA ASP A 489 -0.67 50.30 -3.70
C ASP A 489 -0.02 51.54 -3.01
N PRO A 490 0.03 51.62 -1.65
CA PRO A 490 0.61 52.76 -0.92
C PRO A 490 2.10 52.99 -1.19
N THR A 491 2.86 51.90 -1.34
CA THR A 491 4.29 51.90 -1.64
C THR A 491 4.62 50.79 -2.64
N ARG A 492 5.70 50.95 -3.41
CA ARG A 492 6.17 49.98 -4.41
C ARG A 492 7.63 49.63 -4.18
N ALA A 493 7.95 48.34 -4.26
CA ALA A 493 9.31 47.82 -4.17
C ALA A 493 9.50 46.60 -5.07
N ASP A 494 10.62 46.55 -5.79
CA ASP A 494 10.93 45.45 -6.73
C ASP A 494 11.95 44.45 -6.16
N ARG A 495 12.54 44.72 -4.99
CA ARG A 495 13.66 43.94 -4.45
C ARG A 495 13.28 42.47 -4.25
N SER A 496 12.11 42.22 -3.67
CA SER A 496 11.57 40.88 -3.45
C SER A 496 11.22 40.09 -4.73
N THR A 497 11.34 40.70 -5.92
CA THR A 497 11.13 40.04 -7.22
C THR A 497 12.41 39.81 -8.03
N SER A 498 13.54 40.39 -7.59
CA SER A 498 14.81 40.41 -8.33
C SER A 498 15.41 39.03 -8.65
N ARG A 499 15.02 38.00 -7.89
CA ARG A 499 15.55 36.63 -8.01
C ARG A 499 14.52 35.60 -8.46
N LEU A 500 13.36 36.04 -8.94
CA LEU A 500 12.30 35.12 -9.40
C LEU A 500 12.75 34.24 -10.57
N ASP A 501 13.63 34.75 -11.43
CA ASP A 501 14.14 33.98 -12.57
C ASP A 501 15.00 32.78 -12.15
N GLU A 502 15.56 32.79 -10.93
CA GLU A 502 16.33 31.67 -10.36
C GLU A 502 15.43 30.48 -9.95
N ILE A 503 14.11 30.67 -9.84
CA ILE A 503 13.17 29.59 -9.53
C ILE A 503 12.82 28.85 -10.81
N GLU A 504 13.29 27.61 -10.94
CA GLU A 504 12.96 26.74 -12.08
C GLU A 504 11.44 26.47 -12.17
N ALA A 505 10.86 26.76 -13.33
CA ALA A 505 9.45 26.54 -13.63
C ALA A 505 9.26 25.21 -14.37
N ASP A 506 8.19 24.47 -14.03
CA ASP A 506 7.80 23.28 -14.80
C ASP A 506 7.08 23.65 -16.09
N LEU A 507 6.38 24.79 -16.07
CA LEU A 507 5.66 25.32 -17.20
C LEU A 507 5.69 26.85 -17.15
N GLU A 508 5.79 27.48 -18.33
CA GLU A 508 5.63 28.92 -18.48
C GLU A 508 4.33 29.22 -19.27
N LEU A 509 3.60 30.25 -18.84
CA LEU A 509 2.35 30.70 -19.45
C LEU A 509 2.43 32.20 -19.74
N HIS A 510 2.07 32.58 -20.96
CA HIS A 510 2.12 33.97 -21.45
C HIS A 510 0.73 34.63 -21.41
N ASN A 511 0.59 35.63 -20.53
CA ASN A 511 -0.63 36.40 -20.30
C ASN A 511 -0.58 37.77 -21.02
N SER A 512 -0.42 37.73 -22.34
CA SER A 512 -0.45 38.92 -23.21
C SER A 512 -1.74 39.02 -24.06
N GLY A 513 -2.59 38.00 -24.01
CA GLY A 513 -3.89 37.96 -24.71
C GLY A 513 -5.05 38.52 -23.88
N ASP A 514 -6.27 38.22 -24.34
CA ASP A 514 -7.50 38.52 -23.58
C ASP A 514 -7.72 37.52 -22.42
N LEU A 515 -8.70 37.84 -21.58
CA LEU A 515 -8.98 37.04 -20.38
C LEU A 515 -9.50 35.64 -20.72
N ASP A 516 -10.27 35.48 -21.80
CA ASP A 516 -10.85 34.19 -22.17
C ASP A 516 -9.79 33.25 -22.75
N GLY A 517 -8.85 33.76 -23.55
CA GLY A 517 -7.68 33.02 -23.99
C GLY A 517 -6.79 32.62 -22.82
N HIS A 518 -6.56 33.52 -21.86
CA HIS A 518 -5.81 33.20 -20.64
C HIS A 518 -6.52 32.14 -19.77
N ARG A 519 -7.85 32.23 -19.64
CA ARG A 519 -8.68 31.22 -18.94
C ARG A 519 -8.58 29.85 -19.61
N ALA A 520 -8.65 29.79 -20.94
CA ALA A 520 -8.51 28.55 -21.69
C ALA A 520 -7.12 27.92 -21.46
N ALA A 521 -6.05 28.71 -21.56
CA ALA A 521 -4.69 28.25 -21.30
C ALA A 521 -4.53 27.71 -19.86
N VAL A 522 -5.07 28.40 -18.85
CA VAL A 522 -5.02 27.93 -17.46
C VAL A 522 -5.78 26.61 -17.27
N ARG A 523 -6.91 26.43 -17.95
CA ARG A 523 -7.64 25.16 -17.93
C ARG A 523 -6.80 24.03 -18.52
N GLU A 524 -6.14 24.25 -19.66
CA GLU A 524 -5.24 23.26 -20.26
C GLU A 524 -4.07 22.90 -19.32
N VAL A 525 -3.51 23.88 -18.59
CA VAL A 525 -2.49 23.59 -17.57
C VAL A 525 -3.04 22.68 -16.47
N LEU A 526 -4.23 22.99 -15.94
CA LEU A 526 -4.84 22.19 -14.89
C LEU A 526 -5.10 20.76 -15.37
N GLU A 527 -5.74 20.60 -16.53
CA GLU A 527 -6.06 19.31 -17.14
C GLU A 527 -4.79 18.50 -17.45
N GLY A 528 -3.73 19.15 -17.91
CA GLY A 528 -2.45 18.49 -18.17
C GLY A 528 -1.69 18.10 -16.89
N TRP A 529 -2.05 18.66 -15.73
CA TRP A 529 -1.36 18.42 -14.48
C TRP A 529 -2.08 17.47 -13.51
N LEU A 530 -3.40 17.33 -13.64
CA LEU A 530 -4.22 16.26 -13.03
C LEU A 530 -3.82 14.90 -13.64
#